data_AF-A0AB38G5Y1-F1
#
_entry.id   AF-A0AB38G5Y1-F1
#
_cell.length_a   1.000
_cell.length_b   1.000
_cell.length_c   1.000
_cell.angle_alpha   90.00
_cell.angle_beta   90.00
_cell.angle_gamma   90.00
#
_symmetry.space_group_name_H-M   'P 1'
#
loop_
_entity.id
_entity.type
_entity.pdbx_description
1 polymer ?
#
loop_
_entity_poly.entity_id
_entity_poly.type
_entity_poly.pdbx_seq_one_letter_code
_entity_poly.pdbx_strand_id
1 'polypeptide(L)'
;MRIYKVYNNNLVLAKGEGEEIIVMGRGLGFQKKSGDEIDTSLVEKTFVMQDSSTTHELMRVYIDLSPVEIEVVLDIIKHSQEVIETNFDTAFYITLADHLHYTLQRSRENTIVQNPLSWEIRKFFSKKYQLGRDSLKIVFEKLGVILPDDEVSPIALHFINAQKDSGLVKQSYQISKIVTDILGIVRLSYRNVF
;
A
#
# COMPACT_ATOMS: atom_id res chain seq x y z
N MET A 1 25.82 -8.72 0.68
CA MET A 1 24.94 -8.98 -0.50
C MET A 1 25.58 -8.32 -1.72
N ARG A 2 25.55 -8.97 -2.89
CA ARG A 2 26.11 -8.41 -4.14
C ARG A 2 25.04 -8.14 -5.18
N ILE A 3 25.16 -7.01 -5.87
CA ILE A 3 24.25 -6.59 -6.92
C ILE A 3 24.43 -7.51 -8.13
N TYR A 4 23.35 -8.12 -8.58
CA TYR A 4 23.28 -8.83 -9.84
C TYR A 4 22.85 -7.90 -10.98
N LYS A 5 21.85 -7.05 -10.74
CA LYS A 5 21.35 -6.07 -11.71
C LYS A 5 20.82 -4.82 -11.01
N VAL A 6 21.08 -3.63 -11.56
CA VAL A 6 20.48 -2.37 -11.12
C VAL A 6 19.30 -2.05 -12.03
N TYR A 7 18.11 -1.81 -11.46
CA TYR A 7 16.94 -1.40 -12.23
C TYR A 7 16.78 0.12 -12.24
N ASN A 8 16.88 0.74 -11.07
CA ASN A 8 16.90 2.19 -10.91
C ASN A 8 17.67 2.56 -9.63
N ASN A 9 17.64 3.85 -9.25
CA ASN A 9 18.35 4.35 -8.08
C ASN A 9 17.90 3.72 -6.75
N ASN A 10 16.71 3.11 -6.70
CA ASN A 10 16.10 2.64 -5.45
C ASN A 10 15.83 1.13 -5.46
N LEU A 11 16.01 0.45 -6.60
CA LEU A 11 15.66 -0.96 -6.79
C LEU A 11 16.80 -1.73 -7.49
N VAL A 12 17.28 -2.78 -6.84
CA VAL A 12 18.32 -3.67 -7.38
C VAL A 12 17.94 -5.14 -7.18
N LEU A 13 18.33 -5.98 -8.14
CA LEU A 13 18.38 -7.43 -7.98
C LEU A 13 19.73 -7.79 -7.37
N ALA A 14 19.71 -8.58 -6.31
CA ALA A 14 20.91 -9.01 -5.61
C ALA A 14 20.89 -10.52 -5.38
N LYS A 15 22.04 -11.08 -5.01
CA LYS A 15 22.15 -12.44 -4.51
C LYS A 15 22.47 -12.42 -3.01
N GLY A 16 21.56 -12.99 -2.21
CA GLY A 16 21.70 -13.14 -0.75
C GLY A 16 21.65 -14.62 -0.38
N GLU A 17 22.68 -15.11 0.34
CA GLU A 17 22.74 -16.49 0.84
C GLU A 17 22.49 -17.62 -0.18
N GLY A 18 22.65 -17.34 -1.48
CA GLY A 18 22.44 -18.29 -2.57
C GLY A 18 21.17 -18.07 -3.37
N GLU A 19 20.21 -17.31 -2.84
CA GLU A 19 18.95 -16.96 -3.50
C GLU A 19 19.01 -15.57 -4.14
N GLU A 20 18.20 -15.39 -5.19
CA GLU A 20 17.99 -14.07 -5.78
C GLU A 20 16.94 -13.31 -4.96
N ILE A 21 17.23 -12.04 -4.68
CA ILE A 21 16.41 -11.17 -3.85
C ILE A 21 16.31 -9.79 -4.52
N ILE A 22 15.14 -9.17 -4.41
CA ILE A 22 14.97 -7.76 -4.75
C ILE A 22 15.23 -6.94 -3.51
N VAL A 23 16.09 -5.94 -3.64
CA VAL A 23 16.45 -5.03 -2.55
C VAL A 23 16.01 -3.62 -2.92
N MET A 24 15.29 -3.00 -2.00
CA MET A 24 14.74 -1.66 -2.14
C MET A 24 15.30 -0.75 -1.06
N GLY A 25 15.65 0.47 -1.43
CA GLY A 25 16.24 1.43 -0.51
C GLY A 25 16.58 2.75 -1.16
N ARG A 26 16.58 3.83 -0.38
CA ARG A 26 16.85 5.18 -0.89
C ARG A 26 18.27 5.30 -1.47
N GLY A 27 18.37 5.58 -2.77
CA GLY A 27 19.64 5.75 -3.46
C GLY A 27 20.52 4.49 -3.53
N LEU A 28 19.97 3.32 -3.20
CA LEU A 28 20.67 2.04 -3.13
C LEU A 28 21.40 1.67 -4.44
N GLY A 29 20.79 1.97 -5.57
CA GLY A 29 21.31 1.71 -6.92
C GLY A 29 22.08 2.88 -7.53
N PHE A 30 22.16 4.03 -6.86
CA PHE A 30 22.80 5.22 -7.42
C PHE A 30 24.31 5.00 -7.56
N GLN A 31 24.83 5.21 -8.78
CA GLN A 31 26.24 4.97 -9.14
C GLN A 31 26.75 3.54 -8.88
N LYS A 32 25.85 2.56 -8.75
CA LYS A 32 26.19 1.14 -8.61
C LYS A 32 26.12 0.41 -9.95
N LYS A 33 26.83 -0.72 -10.04
CA LYS A 33 26.76 -1.66 -11.17
C LYS A 33 26.74 -3.10 -10.70
N SER A 34 26.43 -4.01 -11.61
CA SER A 34 26.51 -5.45 -11.37
C SER A 34 27.88 -5.84 -10.83
N GLY A 35 27.89 -6.63 -9.76
CA GLY A 35 29.09 -7.07 -9.03
C GLY A 35 29.41 -6.24 -7.79
N ASP A 36 28.90 -5.00 -7.70
CA ASP A 36 29.16 -4.14 -6.53
C ASP A 36 28.47 -4.68 -5.27
N GLU A 37 29.02 -4.32 -4.10
CA GLU A 37 28.38 -4.60 -2.83
C GLU A 37 27.29 -3.60 -2.50
N ILE A 38 26.23 -4.13 -1.89
CA ILE A 38 25.10 -3.36 -1.38
C ILE A 38 25.48 -2.79 -0.03
N ASP A 39 25.31 -1.48 0.10
CA ASP A 39 25.34 -0.83 1.41
C ASP A 39 24.07 -1.18 2.17
N THR A 40 24.21 -2.03 3.18
CA THR A 40 23.09 -2.53 3.99
C THR A 40 22.42 -1.42 4.81
N SER A 41 23.07 -0.28 5.03
CA SER A 41 22.48 0.85 5.76
C SER A 41 21.40 1.59 4.94
N LEU A 42 21.45 1.45 3.61
CA LEU A 42 20.47 2.04 2.70
C LEU A 42 19.27 1.12 2.43
N VAL A 43 19.31 -0.12 2.92
CA VAL A 43 18.26 -1.11 2.67
C VAL A 43 17.03 -0.80 3.52
N GLU A 44 15.91 -0.54 2.86
CA GLU A 44 14.62 -0.34 3.53
C GLU A 44 13.78 -1.62 3.51
N LYS A 45 13.86 -2.40 2.42
CA LYS A 45 13.12 -3.66 2.30
C LYS A 45 13.83 -4.65 1.38
N THR A 46 13.76 -5.93 1.74
CA THR A 46 14.22 -7.06 0.91
C THR A 46 13.06 -8.00 0.63
N PHE A 47 12.91 -8.41 -0.62
CA PHE A 47 11.92 -9.37 -1.09
C PHE A 47 12.63 -10.61 -1.63
N VAL A 48 12.29 -11.78 -1.10
CA VAL A 48 12.84 -13.05 -1.58
C VAL A 48 12.02 -13.52 -2.78
N MET A 49 12.69 -13.95 -3.86
CA MET A 49 12.04 -14.40 -5.09
C MET A 49 11.46 -15.83 -4.98
N GLN A 50 10.69 -16.13 -3.92
CA GLN A 50 10.04 -17.45 -3.75
C GLN A 50 8.83 -17.64 -4.67
N ASP A 51 8.09 -16.55 -4.96
CA ASP A 51 6.99 -16.52 -5.92
C ASP A 51 7.37 -15.58 -7.07
N SER A 52 7.70 -16.17 -8.22
CA SER A 52 8.13 -15.42 -9.39
C SER A 52 7.06 -14.44 -9.87
N SER A 53 5.77 -14.78 -9.74
CA SER A 53 4.67 -13.94 -10.25
C SER A 53 4.53 -12.62 -9.51
N THR A 54 4.40 -12.66 -8.17
CA THR A 54 4.35 -11.47 -7.32
C THR A 54 5.61 -10.62 -7.44
N THR A 55 6.76 -11.26 -7.64
CA THR A 55 8.04 -10.56 -7.80
C THR A 55 8.13 -9.85 -9.15
N HIS A 56 7.66 -10.48 -10.24
CA HIS A 56 7.55 -9.84 -11.55
C HIS A 56 6.59 -8.65 -11.53
N GLU A 57 5.47 -8.78 -10.81
CA GLU A 57 4.52 -7.70 -10.61
C GLU A 57 5.16 -6.49 -9.91
N LEU A 58 5.90 -6.74 -8.82
CA LEU A 58 6.59 -5.70 -8.07
C LEU A 58 7.60 -4.98 -8.97
N MET A 59 8.37 -5.73 -9.75
CA MET A 59 9.30 -5.12 -10.70
C MET A 59 8.59 -4.28 -11.75
N ARG A 60 7.47 -4.76 -12.31
CA ARG A 60 6.71 -4.02 -13.33
C ARG A 60 6.27 -2.67 -12.78
N VAL A 61 5.68 -2.65 -11.59
CA VAL A 61 5.20 -1.40 -10.97
C VAL A 61 6.39 -0.47 -10.67
N TYR A 62 7.42 -0.93 -9.97
CA TYR A 62 8.48 -0.05 -9.47
C TYR A 62 9.50 0.41 -10.53
N ILE A 63 9.52 -0.19 -11.72
CA ILE A 63 10.33 0.30 -12.85
C ILE A 63 9.74 1.59 -13.42
N ASP A 64 8.42 1.73 -13.44
CA ASP A 64 7.74 2.89 -14.03
C ASP A 64 7.70 4.10 -13.08
N LEU A 65 7.92 3.88 -11.78
CA LEU A 65 7.98 4.95 -10.78
C LEU A 65 9.30 5.75 -10.88
N SER A 66 9.18 7.06 -10.74
CA SER A 66 10.34 7.93 -10.53
C SER A 66 10.98 7.69 -9.15
N PRO A 67 12.28 8.01 -8.96
CA PRO A 67 12.94 7.86 -7.66
C PRO A 67 12.21 8.56 -6.50
N VAL A 68 11.62 9.73 -6.76
CA VAL A 68 10.88 10.50 -5.74
C VAL A 68 9.53 9.84 -5.41
N GLU A 69 8.84 9.23 -6.39
CA GLU A 69 7.63 8.46 -6.11
C GLU A 69 7.92 7.23 -5.26
N ILE A 70 9.02 6.51 -5.53
CA ILE A 70 9.44 5.37 -4.71
C ILE A 70 9.71 5.82 -3.26
N GLU A 71 10.40 6.95 -3.08
CA GLU A 71 10.62 7.52 -1.74
C GLU A 71 9.32 7.87 -1.01
N VAL A 72 8.34 8.45 -1.70
CA VAL A 72 7.02 8.77 -1.12
C VAL A 72 6.28 7.51 -0.69
N VAL A 73 6.25 6.49 -1.55
CA VAL A 73 5.63 5.19 -1.22
C VAL A 73 6.27 4.60 0.03
N LEU A 74 7.60 4.57 0.06
CA LEU A 74 8.35 4.01 1.18
C LEU A 74 8.14 4.79 2.48
N ASP A 75 8.14 6.12 2.42
CA ASP A 75 7.87 6.97 3.59
C ASP A 75 6.44 6.75 4.12
N ILE A 76 5.44 6.60 3.24
CA ILE A 76 4.06 6.27 3.63
C ILE A 76 3.99 4.90 4.31
N ILE A 77 4.62 3.89 3.71
CA ILE A 77 4.64 2.54 4.26
C ILE A 77 5.29 2.53 5.63
N LYS A 78 6.47 3.16 5.77
CA LYS A 78 7.22 3.25 7.02
C LYS A 78 6.40 3.93 8.11
N HIS A 79 5.86 5.12 7.83
CA HIS A 79 4.98 5.85 8.77
C HIS A 79 3.80 4.98 9.21
N SER A 80 3.18 4.29 8.26
CA SER A 80 2.02 3.44 8.54
C SER A 80 2.38 2.24 9.43
N GLN A 81 3.52 1.58 9.17
CA GLN A 81 4.02 0.47 10.00
C GLN A 81 4.30 0.92 11.44
N GLU A 82 4.83 2.12 11.63
CA GLU A 82 5.07 2.72 12.95
C GLU A 82 3.77 3.02 13.69
N VAL A 83 2.75 3.54 12.99
CA VAL A 83 1.46 3.93 13.60
C VAL A 83 0.58 2.74 13.97
N ILE A 84 0.59 1.65 13.18
CA ILE A 84 -0.26 0.47 13.41
C ILE A 84 0.50 -0.77 13.90
N GLU A 85 1.80 -0.62 14.17
CA GLU A 85 2.69 -1.64 14.73
C GLU A 85 2.62 -2.98 13.97
N THR A 86 2.47 -2.92 12.64
CA THR A 86 2.28 -4.11 11.79
C THR A 86 3.16 -4.01 10.55
N ASN A 87 3.71 -5.14 10.12
CA ASN A 87 4.41 -5.24 8.85
C ASN A 87 3.45 -5.60 7.71
N PHE A 88 3.68 -5.01 6.54
CA PHE A 88 2.91 -5.32 5.34
C PHE A 88 3.61 -6.36 4.47
N ASP A 89 2.80 -7.14 3.74
CA ASP A 89 3.27 -8.11 2.76
C ASP A 89 3.62 -7.45 1.42
N THR A 90 4.26 -8.21 0.53
CA THR A 90 4.70 -7.71 -0.78
C THR A 90 3.55 -7.14 -1.60
N ALA A 91 2.36 -7.74 -1.54
CA ALA A 91 1.19 -7.30 -2.30
C ALA A 91 0.76 -5.87 -1.95
N PHE A 92 0.87 -5.49 -0.68
CA PHE A 92 0.61 -4.11 -0.26
C PHE A 92 1.58 -3.11 -0.90
N TYR A 93 2.87 -3.44 -0.98
CA TYR A 93 3.89 -2.57 -1.59
C TYR A 93 3.60 -2.32 -3.07
N ILE A 94 3.08 -3.31 -3.81
CA ILE A 94 2.74 -3.12 -5.23
C ILE A 94 1.44 -2.32 -5.37
N THR A 95 0.38 -2.70 -4.63
CA THR A 95 -0.94 -2.06 -4.81
C THR A 95 -0.96 -0.61 -4.37
N LEU A 96 -0.24 -0.26 -3.30
CA LEU A 96 -0.12 1.14 -2.88
C LEU A 96 0.72 1.96 -3.87
N ALA A 97 1.83 1.41 -4.36
CA ALA A 97 2.69 2.08 -5.33
C ALA A 97 1.95 2.37 -6.64
N ASP A 98 1.26 1.36 -7.18
CA ASP A 98 0.46 1.47 -8.39
C ASP A 98 -0.67 2.50 -8.24
N HIS A 99 -1.39 2.46 -7.12
CA HIS A 99 -2.43 3.43 -6.80
C HIS A 99 -1.88 4.87 -6.71
N LEU A 100 -0.77 5.08 -6.01
CA LEU A 100 -0.17 6.40 -5.87
C LEU A 100 0.34 6.94 -7.20
N HIS A 101 1.02 6.10 -8.00
CA HIS A 101 1.50 6.49 -9.32
C HIS A 101 0.35 6.94 -10.23
N TYR A 102 -0.71 6.14 -10.31
CA TYR A 102 -1.88 6.49 -11.12
C TYR A 102 -2.66 7.70 -10.57
N THR A 103 -2.68 7.89 -9.24
CA THR A 103 -3.30 9.04 -8.60
C THR A 103 -2.54 10.34 -8.89
N LEU A 104 -1.21 10.29 -8.85
CA LEU A 104 -0.36 11.43 -9.23
C LEU A 104 -0.49 11.76 -10.71
N GLN A 105 -0.58 10.75 -11.58
CA GLN A 105 -0.81 10.95 -13.01
C GLN A 105 -2.14 11.66 -13.28
N ARG A 106 -3.26 11.14 -12.73
CA ARG A 106 -4.59 11.71 -12.97
C ARG A 106 -4.81 13.06 -12.29
N SER A 107 -4.11 13.34 -11.18
CA SER A 107 -4.19 14.64 -10.51
C SER A 107 -3.75 15.78 -11.44
N ARG A 108 -2.79 15.52 -12.34
CA ARG A 108 -2.38 16.47 -13.38
C ARG A 108 -3.47 16.73 -14.43
N GLU A 109 -4.39 15.79 -14.58
CA GLU A 109 -5.53 15.85 -15.50
C GLU A 109 -6.80 16.43 -14.83
N ASN A 110 -6.71 16.85 -13.56
CA ASN A 110 -7.83 17.35 -12.74
C ASN A 110 -9.04 16.38 -12.65
N THR A 111 -8.79 15.08 -12.77
CA THR A 111 -9.83 14.06 -12.61
C THR A 111 -9.96 13.64 -11.15
N ILE A 112 -11.18 13.75 -10.60
CA ILE A 112 -11.50 13.39 -9.21
C ILE A 112 -12.22 12.05 -9.20
N VAL A 113 -11.78 11.13 -8.34
CA VAL A 113 -12.45 9.84 -8.11
C VAL A 113 -13.07 9.84 -6.73
N GLN A 114 -14.41 9.85 -6.67
CA GLN A 114 -15.13 9.81 -5.41
C GLN A 114 -15.36 8.37 -4.96
N ASN A 115 -15.08 8.08 -3.69
CA ASN A 115 -15.44 6.81 -3.09
C ASN A 115 -16.83 6.91 -2.41
N PRO A 116 -17.84 6.16 -2.87
CA PRO A 116 -19.20 6.24 -2.30
C PRO A 116 -19.26 5.79 -0.84
N LEU A 117 -18.25 5.05 -0.35
CA LEU A 117 -18.13 4.56 1.02
C LEU A 117 -17.27 5.46 1.91
N SER A 118 -16.96 6.69 1.47
CA SER A 118 -16.03 7.56 2.20
C SER A 118 -16.46 7.83 3.64
N TRP A 119 -17.77 8.01 3.86
CA TRP A 119 -18.32 8.26 5.19
C TRP A 119 -18.18 7.04 6.09
N GLU A 120 -18.51 5.85 5.59
CA GLU A 120 -18.40 4.58 6.29
C GLU A 120 -16.93 4.30 6.65
N ILE A 121 -16.01 4.47 5.71
CA ILE A 121 -14.58 4.26 5.93
C ILE A 121 -14.08 5.20 7.03
N ARG A 122 -14.42 6.48 6.97
CA ARG A 122 -14.05 7.46 8.01
C ARG A 122 -14.62 7.08 9.39
N LYS A 123 -15.86 6.59 9.42
CA LYS A 123 -16.56 6.27 10.68
C LYS A 123 -16.06 4.98 11.32
N PHE A 124 -15.94 3.91 10.55
CA PHE A 124 -15.63 2.57 11.06
C PHE A 124 -14.13 2.28 11.10
N PHE A 125 -13.33 2.95 10.26
CA PHE A 125 -11.90 2.74 10.13
C PHE A 125 -11.10 4.03 10.35
N SER A 126 -11.48 4.82 11.35
CA SER A 126 -10.92 6.16 11.63
C SER A 126 -9.39 6.20 11.65
N LYS A 127 -8.72 5.19 12.24
CA LYS A 127 -7.25 5.08 12.24
C LYS A 127 -6.67 4.94 10.82
N LYS A 128 -7.29 4.12 9.96
CA LYS A 128 -6.83 3.91 8.57
C LYS A 128 -7.18 5.10 7.69
N TYR A 129 -8.31 5.74 7.95
CA TYR A 129 -8.66 7.02 7.33
C TYR A 129 -7.64 8.11 7.68
N GLN A 130 -7.19 8.18 8.94
CA GLN A 130 -6.12 9.09 9.35
C GLN A 130 -4.80 8.77 8.63
N LEU A 131 -4.42 7.50 8.49
CA LEU A 131 -3.27 7.15 7.65
C LEU A 131 -3.42 7.63 6.20
N GLY A 132 -4.62 7.51 5.62
CA GLY A 132 -4.89 8.07 4.30
C GLY A 132 -4.65 9.58 4.22
N ARG A 133 -5.04 10.33 5.27
CA ARG A 133 -4.76 11.78 5.39
C ARG A 133 -3.27 12.05 5.51
N ASP A 134 -2.57 11.28 6.33
CA ASP A 134 -1.13 11.40 6.54
C ASP A 134 -0.38 11.12 5.23
N SER A 135 -0.83 10.13 4.44
CA SER A 135 -0.29 9.84 3.11
C SER A 135 -0.38 11.04 2.17
N LEU A 136 -1.53 11.75 2.16
CA LEU A 136 -1.67 12.95 1.31
C LEU A 136 -0.73 14.07 1.77
N LYS A 137 -0.51 14.19 3.08
CA LYS A 137 0.45 15.14 3.63
C LYS A 137 1.89 14.80 3.20
N ILE A 138 2.29 13.54 3.26
CA ILE A 138 3.61 13.07 2.81
C ILE A 138 3.80 13.38 1.31
N VAL A 139 2.79 13.10 0.49
CA VAL A 139 2.79 13.45 -0.94
C VAL A 139 3.02 14.95 -1.14
N PHE A 140 2.27 15.79 -0.42
CA PHE A 140 2.42 17.24 -0.51
C PHE A 140 3.81 17.72 -0.09
N GLU A 141 4.32 17.22 1.04
CA GLU A 141 5.64 17.62 1.56
C GLU A 141 6.80 17.24 0.63
N LYS A 142 6.68 16.12 -0.09
CA LYS A 142 7.74 15.59 -0.96
C LYS A 142 7.65 16.06 -2.41
N LEU A 143 6.43 16.19 -2.94
CA LEU A 143 6.19 16.47 -4.35
C LEU A 143 5.58 17.85 -4.60
N GLY A 144 5.11 18.55 -3.56
CA GLY A 144 4.38 19.81 -3.69
C GLY A 144 3.00 19.65 -4.34
N VAL A 145 2.53 18.41 -4.53
CA VAL A 145 1.26 18.09 -5.18
C VAL A 145 0.16 18.02 -4.12
N ILE A 146 -0.91 18.78 -4.31
CA ILE A 146 -2.10 18.71 -3.47
C ILE A 146 -3.07 17.71 -4.09
N LEU A 147 -3.16 16.52 -3.50
CA LEU A 147 -4.16 15.54 -3.89
C LEU A 147 -5.54 15.88 -3.30
N PRO A 148 -6.64 15.59 -4.01
CA PRO A 148 -7.98 15.85 -3.50
C PRO A 148 -8.29 14.94 -2.30
N ASP A 149 -9.17 15.43 -1.41
CA ASP A 149 -9.51 14.72 -0.17
C ASP A 149 -10.24 13.40 -0.44
N ASP A 150 -10.82 13.25 -1.63
CA ASP A 150 -11.45 12.03 -2.11
C ASP A 150 -10.47 10.84 -2.18
N GLU A 151 -9.15 11.06 -2.27
CA GLU A 151 -8.13 10.00 -2.31
C GLU A 151 -7.83 9.38 -0.92
N VAL A 152 -8.30 10.01 0.15
CA VAL A 152 -8.10 9.53 1.53
C VAL A 152 -8.76 8.16 1.74
N SER A 153 -9.98 7.99 1.24
CA SER A 153 -10.73 6.75 1.39
C SER A 153 -10.18 5.60 0.55
N PRO A 154 -9.84 5.78 -0.74
CA PRO A 154 -9.08 4.80 -1.52
C PRO A 154 -7.78 4.36 -0.83
N ILE A 155 -6.95 5.29 -0.36
CA ILE A 155 -5.69 4.94 0.34
C ILE A 155 -5.98 4.18 1.64
N ALA A 156 -6.99 4.61 2.41
CA ALA A 156 -7.42 3.92 3.61
C ALA A 156 -7.81 2.46 3.35
N LEU A 157 -8.46 2.17 2.21
CA LEU A 157 -8.82 0.81 1.80
C LEU A 157 -7.60 -0.07 1.55
N HIS A 158 -6.50 0.46 1.01
CA HIS A 158 -5.26 -0.31 0.88
C HIS A 158 -4.76 -0.78 2.26
N PHE A 159 -4.77 0.10 3.28
CA PHE A 159 -4.39 -0.28 4.64
C PHE A 159 -5.34 -1.30 5.27
N ILE A 160 -6.65 -1.15 5.04
CA ILE A 160 -7.67 -2.08 5.53
C ILE A 160 -7.45 -3.47 4.92
N ASN A 161 -7.21 -3.55 3.61
CA ASN A 161 -6.99 -4.81 2.89
C ASN A 161 -5.67 -5.48 3.29
N ALA A 162 -4.65 -4.69 3.62
CA ALA A 162 -3.35 -5.21 4.01
C ALA A 162 -3.33 -5.78 5.43
N GLN A 163 -4.16 -5.24 6.34
CA GLN A 163 -4.37 -5.87 7.63
C GLN A 163 -5.35 -7.03 7.50
N LYS A 164 -4.81 -8.26 7.48
CA LYS A 164 -5.57 -9.50 7.72
C LYS A 164 -5.98 -9.59 9.19
N ASP A 165 -6.74 -8.61 9.66
CA ASP A 165 -7.17 -8.52 11.06
C ASP A 165 -8.28 -9.54 11.31
N SER A 166 -7.97 -10.59 12.07
CA SER A 166 -8.93 -11.59 12.53
C SER A 166 -10.05 -10.95 13.39
N GLY A 167 -9.78 -9.80 14.01
CA GLY A 167 -10.76 -8.96 14.69
C GLY A 167 -11.77 -8.31 13.75
N LEU A 168 -11.34 -7.86 12.56
CA LEU A 168 -12.25 -7.31 11.54
C LEU A 168 -13.17 -8.40 10.99
N VAL A 169 -12.68 -9.63 10.83
CA VAL A 169 -13.53 -10.77 10.44
C VAL A 169 -14.58 -11.04 11.51
N LYS A 170 -14.19 -11.02 12.80
CA LYS A 170 -15.11 -11.19 13.94
C LYS A 170 -16.14 -10.06 14.01
N GLN A 171 -15.73 -8.81 13.82
CA GLN A 171 -16.62 -7.65 13.84
C GLN A 171 -17.59 -7.67 12.64
N SER A 172 -17.10 -8.00 11.45
CA SER A 172 -17.93 -8.16 10.25
C SER A 172 -18.96 -9.27 10.43
N TYR A 173 -18.57 -10.39 11.05
CA TYR A 173 -19.50 -11.46 11.40
C TYR A 173 -20.56 -11.00 12.40
N GLN A 174 -20.19 -10.25 13.44
CA GLN A 174 -21.14 -9.69 14.40
C GLN A 174 -22.13 -8.72 13.75
N ILE A 175 -21.65 -7.82 12.88
CA ILE A 175 -22.50 -6.88 12.14
C ILE A 175 -23.46 -7.65 11.23
N SER A 176 -22.96 -8.62 10.47
CA SER A 176 -23.79 -9.46 9.60
C SER A 176 -24.87 -10.21 10.38
N LYS A 177 -24.52 -10.73 11.57
CA LYS A 177 -25.48 -11.35 12.48
C LYS A 177 -26.55 -10.38 12.95
N ILE A 178 -26.18 -9.17 13.40
CA ILE A 178 -27.14 -8.14 13.83
C ILE A 178 -28.09 -7.78 12.69
N VAL A 179 -27.57 -7.56 11.47
CA VAL A 179 -28.39 -7.26 10.29
C VAL A 179 -29.35 -8.41 9.99
N THR A 180 -28.87 -9.65 10.04
CA THR A 180 -29.70 -10.85 9.84
C THR A 180 -30.78 -10.98 10.89
N ASP A 181 -30.45 -10.72 12.16
CA ASP A 181 -31.39 -10.77 13.28
C ASP A 181 -32.48 -9.69 13.14
N ILE A 182 -32.09 -8.45 12.78
CA ILE A 182 -33.04 -7.36 12.50
C ILE A 182 -33.97 -7.73 11.33
N LEU A 183 -33.41 -8.22 10.22
CA LEU A 183 -34.21 -8.68 9.07
C LEU A 183 -35.14 -9.83 9.45
N GLY A 184 -34.68 -10.74 10.33
CA GLY A 184 -35.49 -11.81 10.90
C GLY A 184 -36.67 -11.29 11.71
N ILE A 185 -36.44 -10.33 12.61
CA ILE A 185 -37.48 -9.67 13.41
C ILE A 185 -38.49 -8.99 12.49
N VAL A 186 -38.03 -8.24 11.48
CA VAL A 186 -38.90 -7.56 10.51
C VAL A 186 -39.74 -8.58 9.73
N ARG A 187 -39.14 -9.66 9.21
CA ARG A 187 -39.87 -10.72 8.49
C ARG A 187 -40.93 -11.39 9.37
N LEU A 188 -40.59 -11.71 10.62
CA LEU A 188 -41.51 -12.33 11.58
C LEU A 188 -42.65 -11.39 11.97
N SER A 189 -42.35 -10.10 12.13
CA SER A 189 -43.31 -9.08 12.58
C SER A 189 -44.28 -8.65 11.49
N TYR A 190 -43.83 -8.57 10.23
CA TYR A 190 -44.66 -8.09 9.12
C TYR A 190 -45.21 -9.20 8.21
N ARG A 191 -44.86 -10.48 8.47
CA ARG A 191 -45.46 -11.71 7.93
C ARG A 191 -45.83 -11.68 6.43
N ASN A 192 -45.07 -10.96 5.61
CA ASN A 192 -45.27 -10.93 4.16
C ASN A 192 -43.94 -10.88 3.41
N VAL A 193 -43.98 -11.66 2.35
CA VAL A 193 -42.92 -12.16 1.50
C VAL A 193 -42.44 -11.06 0.54
N PHE A 194 -41.12 -10.95 0.40
CA PHE A 194 -40.49 -10.94 -0.92
C PHE A 194 -39.64 -12.22 -1.01
#